data_AF-A0A7S0LHJ1-F1
#
_entry.id   AF-A0A7S0LHJ1-F1
#
_cell.length_a   1.000
_cell.length_b   1.000
_cell.length_c   1.000
_cell.angle_alpha   90.00
_cell.angle_beta   90.00
_cell.angle_gamma   90.00
#
_symmetry.space_group_name_H-M   'P 1'
#
loop_
_entity.id
_entity.type
_entity.pdbx_description
1 polymer ?
#
loop_
_entity_poly.entity_id
_entity_poly.type
_entity_poly.pdbx_seq_one_letter_code
_entity_poly.pdbx_strand_id
1 'polypeptide(L)'
;MLRCGVLYSHMAHGRFGSPGQLRMLSGTPKSGAQPSRWQQMFSTFKEHGPFFIVYYSAAYAVSFGGAWGAITFAGVDGIELLRKMGCERVIDTSNWSPKWVNAGIAMVIADFMEPIRLPFVLATTPRLSRALMRRG
;
A
#
# COMPACT_ATOMS: atom_id res chain seq x y z
N MET A 1 -16.02 60.92 -29.71
CA MET A 1 -15.25 60.56 -30.92
C MET A 1 -16.03 59.53 -31.72
N LEU A 2 -16.03 59.68 -33.04
CA LEU A 2 -16.99 59.16 -34.03
C LEU A 2 -16.83 57.67 -34.40
N ARG A 3 -17.91 57.14 -35.01
CA ARG A 3 -18.09 55.85 -35.71
C ARG A 3 -17.21 55.68 -36.97
N CYS A 4 -17.33 54.48 -37.58
CA CYS A 4 -16.98 54.02 -38.95
C CYS A 4 -15.71 53.17 -38.99
N GLY A 5 -15.75 51.89 -39.41
CA GLY A 5 -16.15 51.39 -40.73
C GLY A 5 -14.84 51.14 -41.51
N VAL A 6 -14.54 49.94 -42.00
CA VAL A 6 -14.79 49.58 -43.41
C VAL A 6 -14.43 48.08 -43.62
N LEU A 7 -15.36 47.37 -44.27
CA LEU A 7 -15.19 46.09 -44.94
C LEU A 7 -14.03 46.12 -45.96
N TYR A 8 -13.25 45.05 -46.07
CA TYR A 8 -12.75 44.62 -47.38
C TYR A 8 -12.82 43.09 -47.51
N SER A 9 -13.77 42.67 -48.33
CA SER A 9 -13.87 41.37 -48.96
C SER A 9 -12.94 41.40 -50.19
N HIS A 10 -12.14 40.36 -50.44
CA HIS A 10 -11.96 39.84 -51.80
C HIS A 10 -11.17 38.53 -51.83
N MET A 11 -11.84 37.50 -52.34
CA MET A 11 -11.28 36.28 -52.90
C MET A 11 -10.23 36.59 -53.97
N ALA A 12 -9.10 35.88 -53.94
CA ALA A 12 -8.25 35.67 -55.11
C ALA A 12 -7.82 34.20 -55.17
N HIS A 13 -8.36 33.52 -56.18
CA HIS A 13 -7.94 32.23 -56.68
C HIS A 13 -6.47 32.23 -57.09
N GLY A 14 -5.72 31.20 -56.68
CA GLY A 14 -4.44 30.83 -57.26
C GLY A 14 -4.27 29.31 -57.24
N ARG A 15 -4.50 28.65 -58.39
CA ARG A 15 -4.05 27.28 -58.66
C ARG A 15 -2.59 27.33 -59.11
N PHE A 16 -1.70 26.56 -58.50
CA PHE A 16 -0.47 26.06 -59.13
C PHE A 16 -0.11 24.72 -58.49
N GLY A 17 0.09 23.68 -59.31
CA GLY A 17 0.16 22.29 -58.86
C GLY A 17 1.58 21.71 -58.73
N SER A 18 1.57 20.40 -58.41
CA SER A 18 2.64 19.40 -58.58
C SER A 18 3.54 19.12 -57.36
N PRO A 19 4.30 18.00 -57.32
CA PRO A 19 3.83 16.66 -56.92
C PRO A 19 4.77 16.06 -55.86
N GLY A 20 4.29 15.57 -54.72
CA GLY A 20 5.25 15.11 -53.70
C GLY A 20 4.74 14.59 -52.38
N GLN A 21 3.51 14.08 -52.28
CA GLN A 21 3.11 13.30 -51.11
C GLN A 21 3.59 11.85 -51.22
N LEU A 22 4.91 11.70 -51.32
CA LEU A 22 5.65 10.47 -51.01
C LEU A 22 6.56 10.80 -49.83
N ARG A 23 5.94 11.16 -48.70
CA ARG A 23 6.66 11.34 -47.43
C ARG A 23 6.15 10.30 -46.45
N MET A 24 6.84 9.16 -46.47
CA MET A 24 7.15 8.29 -45.34
C MET A 24 5.95 7.98 -44.42
N LEU A 25 5.34 6.80 -44.47
CA LEU A 25 5.91 5.57 -43.87
C LEU A 25 6.85 5.83 -42.68
N SER A 26 6.47 6.74 -41.79
CA SER A 26 6.95 6.75 -40.41
C SER A 26 5.88 6.01 -39.61
N GLY A 27 6.10 4.70 -39.43
CA GLY A 27 5.32 3.92 -38.50
C GLY A 27 5.31 4.65 -37.17
N THR A 28 4.12 5.02 -36.70
CA THR A 28 3.89 5.37 -35.31
C THR A 28 4.61 4.32 -34.45
N PRO A 29 5.49 4.69 -33.50
CA PRO A 29 6.03 3.71 -32.60
C PRO A 29 4.84 3.07 -31.88
N LYS A 30 4.58 1.80 -32.14
CA LYS A 30 3.73 0.95 -31.30
C LYS A 30 4.45 0.80 -29.95
N SER A 31 4.50 1.87 -29.17
CA SER A 31 4.84 1.82 -27.75
C SER A 31 3.59 2.24 -26.98
N GLY A 32 2.59 1.39 -27.08
CA GLY A 32 1.33 1.49 -26.35
C GLY A 32 0.94 0.14 -25.79
N ALA A 33 1.92 -0.69 -25.43
CA ALA A 33 1.65 -1.86 -24.62
C ALA A 33 1.12 -1.34 -23.29
N GLN A 34 -0.20 -1.33 -23.13
CA GLN A 34 -0.81 -1.06 -21.84
C GLN A 34 -0.10 -1.97 -20.84
N PRO A 35 0.47 -1.42 -19.75
CA PRO A 35 1.20 -2.23 -18.80
C PRO A 35 0.25 -3.33 -18.34
N SER A 36 0.71 -4.57 -18.38
CA SER A 36 -0.15 -5.70 -18.01
C SER A 36 -0.70 -5.46 -16.61
N ARG A 37 -1.91 -5.95 -16.29
CA ARG A 37 -2.49 -5.76 -14.94
C ARG A 37 -1.51 -6.18 -13.83
N TRP A 38 -0.67 -7.16 -14.11
CA TRP A 38 0.43 -7.58 -13.25
C TRP A 38 1.53 -6.53 -13.14
N GLN A 39 1.99 -5.95 -14.25
CA GLN A 39 2.99 -4.87 -14.22
C GLN A 39 2.47 -3.61 -13.51
N GLN A 40 1.21 -3.24 -13.71
CA GLN A 40 0.57 -2.13 -12.98
C GLN A 40 0.47 -2.44 -11.48
N MET A 41 0.13 -3.68 -11.13
CA MET A 41 0.07 -4.10 -9.73
C MET A 41 1.46 -4.11 -9.09
N PHE A 42 2.49 -4.61 -9.79
CA PHE A 42 3.87 -4.59 -9.32
C PHE A 42 4.45 -3.18 -9.21
N SER A 43 4.16 -2.28 -10.15
CA SER A 43 4.59 -0.88 -10.07
C SER A 43 3.93 -0.17 -8.89
N THR A 44 2.62 -0.39 -8.70
CA THR A 44 1.87 0.13 -7.55
C THR A 44 2.40 -0.43 -6.23
N PHE A 45 2.79 -1.71 -6.18
CA PHE A 45 3.38 -2.33 -5.00
C PHE A 45 4.80 -1.83 -4.72
N LYS A 46 5.58 -1.51 -5.75
CA LYS A 46 6.89 -0.87 -5.61
C LYS A 46 6.77 0.55 -5.06
N GLU A 47 5.77 1.30 -5.53
CA GLU A 47 5.52 2.68 -5.11
C GLU A 47 4.90 2.76 -3.71
N HIS A 48 4.05 1.79 -3.34
CA HIS A 48 3.38 1.74 -2.03
C HIS A 48 3.96 0.75 -1.03
N GLY A 49 5.03 0.03 -1.39
CA GLY A 49 5.69 -0.96 -0.54
C GLY A 49 6.12 -0.41 0.82
N PRO A 50 6.74 0.79 0.91
CA PRO A 50 7.06 1.40 2.19
C PRO A 50 5.82 1.70 3.05
N PHE A 51 4.74 2.17 2.44
CA PHE A 51 3.47 2.42 3.14
C PHE A 51 2.84 1.13 3.65
N PHE A 52 2.91 0.05 2.85
CA PHE A 52 2.49 -1.28 3.29
C PHE A 52 3.23 -1.69 4.55
N ILE A 53 4.56 -1.58 4.58
CA ILE A 53 5.39 -1.97 5.72
C ILE A 53 5.00 -1.17 6.96
N VAL A 54 4.95 0.16 6.87
CA VAL A 54 4.59 1.02 8.01
C VAL A 54 3.18 0.68 8.53
N TYR A 55 2.21 0.53 7.63
CA TYR A 55 0.83 0.22 8.01
C TYR A 55 0.70 -1.20 8.58
N TYR A 56 1.40 -2.17 8.01
CA TYR A 56 1.45 -3.55 8.49
C TYR A 56 2.08 -3.62 9.89
N SER A 57 3.22 -2.96 10.11
CA SER A 57 3.86 -2.86 11.42
C SER A 57 2.97 -2.16 12.45
N ALA A 58 2.25 -1.12 12.06
CA ALA A 58 1.28 -0.47 12.94
C ALA A 58 0.12 -1.40 13.30
N ALA A 59 -0.45 -2.12 12.33
CA ALA A 59 -1.50 -3.10 12.57
C ALA A 59 -1.03 -4.25 13.46
N TYR A 60 0.23 -4.69 13.30
CA TYR A 60 0.87 -5.65 14.19
C TYR A 60 0.98 -5.10 15.61
N ALA A 61 1.50 -3.88 15.77
CA ALA A 61 1.65 -3.23 17.07
C ALA A 61 0.31 -3.05 17.80
N VAL A 62 -0.77 -2.75 17.08
CA VAL A 62 -2.13 -2.70 17.66
C VAL A 62 -2.58 -4.08 18.14
N SER A 63 -2.34 -5.13 17.35
CA SER A 63 -2.70 -6.50 17.72
C SER A 63 -1.92 -6.97 18.95
N PHE A 64 -0.61 -6.77 18.94
CA PHE A 64 0.30 -7.10 20.03
C PHE A 64 0.00 -6.29 21.29
N GLY A 65 -0.10 -4.96 21.16
CA GLY A 65 -0.40 -4.06 22.28
C GLY A 65 -1.78 -4.34 22.88
N GLY A 66 -2.77 -4.65 22.05
CA GLY A 66 -4.10 -5.06 22.51
C GLY A 66 -4.06 -6.37 23.29
N ALA A 67 -3.38 -7.39 22.76
CA ALA A 67 -3.23 -8.68 23.45
C ALA A 67 -2.43 -8.56 24.75
N TRP A 68 -1.30 -7.83 24.73
CA TRP A 68 -0.46 -7.64 25.91
C TRP A 68 -1.16 -6.82 26.98
N GLY A 69 -1.88 -5.76 26.57
CA GLY A 69 -2.74 -4.97 27.45
C GLY A 69 -3.83 -5.86 28.08
N ALA A 70 -4.56 -6.65 27.28
CA ALA A 70 -5.59 -7.54 27.78
C ALA A 70 -5.05 -8.54 28.81
N ILE A 71 -3.91 -9.18 28.55
CA ILE A 71 -3.24 -10.10 29.49
C ILE A 71 -2.86 -9.37 30.79
N THR A 72 -2.30 -8.17 30.67
CA THR A 72 -1.86 -7.37 31.82
C THR A 72 -3.03 -6.91 32.68
N PHE A 73 -4.10 -6.40 32.07
CA PHE A 73 -5.30 -5.96 32.79
C PHE A 73 -6.11 -7.12 33.38
N ALA A 74 -6.12 -8.28 32.74
CA ALA A 74 -6.74 -9.49 33.27
C ALA A 74 -5.95 -10.12 34.43
N GLY A 75 -4.75 -9.62 34.75
CA GLY A 75 -3.91 -10.15 35.82
C GLY A 75 -3.39 -11.57 35.55
N VAL A 76 -3.31 -11.96 34.26
CA VAL A 76 -2.86 -13.30 33.89
C VAL A 76 -1.34 -13.39 34.10
N ASP A 77 -0.92 -14.37 34.89
CA ASP A 77 0.48 -14.75 35.02
C ASP A 77 0.83 -15.81 33.98
N GLY A 78 1.62 -15.42 32.99
CA GLY A 78 2.07 -16.30 31.91
C GLY A 78 2.96 -17.43 32.40
N ILE A 79 3.68 -17.27 33.50
CA ILE A 79 4.50 -18.35 34.08
C ILE A 79 3.58 -19.43 34.65
N GLU A 80 2.54 -19.03 35.37
CA GLU A 80 1.52 -19.95 35.88
C GLU A 80 0.77 -20.65 34.75
N LEU A 81 0.48 -19.95 33.65
CA LEU A 81 -0.11 -20.55 32.45
C LEU A 81 0.81 -21.63 31.85
N LEU A 82 2.11 -21.35 31.71
CA LEU A 82 3.09 -22.30 31.19
C LEU A 82 3.24 -23.53 32.11
N ARG A 83 3.22 -23.34 33.43
CA ARG A 83 3.23 -24.44 34.41
C ARG A 83 1.99 -25.32 34.29
N LYS A 84 0.80 -24.71 34.18
CA LYS A 84 -0.46 -25.44 33.96
C LYS A 84 -0.47 -26.25 32.66
N MET A 85 0.22 -25.79 31.63
CA MET A 85 0.38 -26.54 30.37
C MET A 85 1.45 -27.66 30.45
N GLY A 86 2.13 -27.82 31.59
CA GLY A 86 3.13 -28.86 31.80
C GLY A 86 4.51 -28.54 31.21
N CYS A 87 4.77 -27.28 30.81
CA CYS A 87 6.06 -26.87 30.24
C CYS A 87 7.23 -26.94 31.23
N GLU A 88 6.95 -27.03 32.53
CA GLU A 88 7.94 -27.18 33.61
C GLU A 88 8.82 -28.43 33.48
N ARG A 89 8.37 -29.45 32.72
CA ARG A 89 9.15 -30.68 32.46
C ARG A 89 10.22 -30.50 31.39
N VAL A 90 10.15 -29.43 30.62
CA VAL A 90 11.00 -29.20 29.44
C VAL A 90 11.81 -27.90 29.57
N ILE A 91 11.26 -26.90 30.27
CA ILE A 91 11.87 -25.57 30.40
C ILE A 91 11.84 -25.14 31.87
N ASP A 92 13.01 -24.81 32.43
CA ASP A 92 13.10 -24.16 33.73
C ASP A 92 12.69 -22.68 33.61
N THR A 93 11.52 -22.37 34.14
CA THR A 93 10.90 -21.04 34.12
C THR A 93 11.08 -20.28 35.44
N SER A 94 11.84 -20.82 36.40
CA SER A 94 11.98 -20.28 37.76
C SER A 94 12.55 -18.86 37.82
N ASN A 95 13.43 -18.50 36.88
CA ASN A 95 14.10 -17.21 36.83
C ASN A 95 13.52 -16.25 35.78
N TRP A 96 12.40 -16.61 35.14
CA TRP A 96 11.84 -15.79 34.07
C TRP A 96 11.01 -14.65 34.65
N SER A 97 11.09 -13.47 34.03
CA SER A 97 10.21 -12.37 34.42
C SER A 97 8.81 -12.60 33.85
N PRO A 98 7.75 -12.54 34.67
CA PRO A 98 6.37 -12.68 34.19
C PRO A 98 6.02 -11.69 33.08
N LYS A 99 6.62 -10.49 33.10
CA LYS A 99 6.43 -9.46 32.06
C LYS A 99 6.87 -9.94 30.68
N TRP A 100 8.04 -10.56 30.59
CA TRP A 100 8.59 -11.06 29.33
C TRP A 100 7.81 -12.28 28.82
N VAL A 101 7.36 -13.14 29.74
CA VAL A 101 6.51 -14.29 29.39
C VAL A 101 5.15 -13.84 28.86
N ASN A 102 4.52 -12.86 29.53
CA ASN A 102 3.26 -12.27 29.08
C ASN A 102 3.40 -11.59 27.71
N ALA A 103 4.52 -10.91 27.45
CA ALA A 103 4.82 -10.37 26.14
C ALA A 103 4.98 -11.48 25.09
N GLY A 104 5.65 -12.59 25.41
CA GLY A 104 5.77 -13.75 24.53
C GLY A 104 4.42 -14.37 24.18
N ILE A 105 3.54 -14.56 25.18
CA ILE A 105 2.17 -15.06 24.94
C ILE A 105 1.38 -14.07 24.08
N ALA A 106 1.49 -12.76 24.33
CA ALA A 106 0.85 -11.73 23.52
C ALA A 106 1.33 -11.75 22.06
N MET A 107 2.62 -12.03 21.83
CA MET A 107 3.20 -12.18 20.50
C MET A 107 2.57 -13.35 19.75
N VAL A 108 2.46 -14.51 20.40
CA VAL A 108 1.79 -15.69 19.81
C VAL A 108 0.34 -15.37 19.44
N ILE A 109 -0.40 -14.70 20.32
CA ILE A 109 -1.78 -14.27 20.02
C ILE A 109 -1.81 -13.28 18.84
N ALA A 110 -0.86 -12.36 18.77
CA ALA A 110 -0.75 -11.41 17.67
C ALA A 110 -0.38 -12.09 16.34
N ASP A 111 0.32 -13.21 16.37
CA ASP A 111 0.64 -14.04 15.19
C ASP A 111 -0.56 -14.89 14.76
N PHE A 112 -1.37 -15.38 15.71
CA PHE A 112 -2.67 -15.98 15.38
C PHE A 112 -3.61 -15.04 14.61
N MET A 113 -3.40 -13.72 14.72
CA MET A 113 -4.15 -12.72 13.96
C MET A 113 -3.58 -12.45 12.57
N GLU A 114 -2.42 -13.00 12.22
CA GLU A 114 -1.78 -12.81 10.92
C GLU A 114 -2.66 -13.21 9.72
N PRO A 115 -3.38 -14.35 9.72
CA PRO A 115 -4.24 -14.73 8.59
C PRO A 115 -5.36 -13.73 8.29
N ILE A 116 -5.75 -12.92 9.27
CA ILE A 116 -6.76 -11.87 9.13
C ILE A 116 -6.10 -10.53 8.81
N ARG A 117 -4.99 -10.21 9.49
CA ARG A 117 -4.26 -8.95 9.34
C ARG A 117 -3.66 -8.80 7.94
N LEU A 118 -3.02 -9.83 7.40
CA LEU A 118 -2.34 -9.76 6.11
C LEU A 118 -3.29 -9.45 4.94
N PRO A 119 -4.42 -10.15 4.72
CA PRO A 119 -5.35 -9.80 3.64
C PRO A 119 -6.03 -8.46 3.88
N PHE A 120 -6.32 -8.09 5.13
CA PHE A 120 -6.88 -6.79 5.47
C PHE A 120 -5.94 -5.65 5.06
N VAL A 121 -4.67 -5.72 5.50
CA VAL A 121 -3.65 -4.70 5.21
C VAL A 121 -3.42 -4.61 3.70
N LEU A 122 -3.27 -5.74 2.99
CA LEU A 122 -3.11 -5.75 1.54
C LEU A 122 -4.29 -5.08 0.81
N ALA A 123 -5.53 -5.34 1.24
CA ALA A 123 -6.70 -4.73 0.63
C ALA A 123 -6.83 -3.23 0.90
N THR A 124 -6.38 -2.75 2.08
CA THR A 124 -6.52 -1.34 2.47
C THR A 124 -5.34 -0.46 2.06
N THR A 125 -4.15 -1.03 1.90
CA THR A 125 -2.92 -0.28 1.56
C THR A 125 -3.05 0.63 0.34
N PRO A 126 -3.57 0.19 -0.83
CA PRO A 126 -3.67 1.08 -2.00
C PRO A 126 -4.71 2.21 -1.82
N ARG A 127 -5.65 2.08 -0.87
CA ARG A 127 -6.56 3.19 -0.52
C ARG A 127 -5.88 4.18 0.41
N LEU A 128 -5.14 3.67 1.39
CA LEU A 128 -4.44 4.48 2.39
C LEU A 128 -3.29 5.29 1.75
N SER A 129 -2.49 4.67 0.89
CA SER A 129 -1.39 5.35 0.20
C SER A 129 -1.90 6.53 -0.64
N ARG A 130 -2.95 6.33 -1.44
CA ARG A 130 -3.59 7.39 -2.24
C ARG A 130 -4.21 8.49 -1.38
N ALA A 131 -4.71 8.18 -0.19
CA ALA A 131 -5.25 9.19 0.72
C ALA A 131 -4.16 10.04 1.37
N LEU A 132 -3.03 9.43 1.76
CA LEU A 132 -1.87 10.11 2.32
C LEU A 132 -1.15 11.00 1.30
N MET A 133 -0.95 10.49 0.07
CA MET A 133 -0.32 11.25 -1.02
C MET A 133 -1.15 12.46 -1.51
N ARG A 134 -2.44 12.54 -1.18
CA ARG A 134 -3.28 13.71 -1.46
C ARG A 134 -3.19 14.80 -0.37
N ARG A 135 -2.59 14.48 0.78
CA ARG A 135 -2.52 15.37 1.96
C ARG A 135 -1.13 15.96 2.20
N GLY A 136 -0.10 15.42 1.55
CA GLY A 136 1.24 16.00 1.49
C GLY A 136 1.44 16.72 0.17
#